data_AF-A0A423SGB6-F1
#
_entry.id   AF-A0A423SGB6-F1
#
_cell.length_a   1.000
_cell.length_b   1.000
_cell.length_c   1.000
_cell.angle_alpha   90.00
_cell.angle_beta   90.00
_cell.angle_gamma   90.00
#
_symmetry.space_group_name_H-M   'P 1'
#
loop_
_entity.id
_entity.type
_entity.pdbx_description
1 polymer ?
#
loop_
_entity_poly.entity_id
_entity_poly.type
_entity_poly.pdbx_seq_one_letter_code
_entity_poly.pdbx_strand_id
1 'polypeptide(L)'
;MSGEAASDGEAGDRASSSREEQIFLISQAEDACLAVVSGSTPEDAVVGLASVSNSKEKLWYNCGGQWQWGGDRSFCLAQVPGKPTVGLARSCSSRAKCRLDGEGRMALGSAMLTVPPGGSTRVILCPKMNIKHQKWWTAADLKSNLQELKSAVYPFPAKDAAAYKNEIVRGFLNQIAPLSEPLPFPRDVATFPGAVDSATPRVSRTIALDLSELGQASNLRMTSPRDWQATDLYVAAGDVFQVVLPEDLPPKQARQITIRIGAQCDKLQLSSINVKNSHMKRMPIITEEFTANPGTNHFRSQYGGNLIFTFEDGEFFTAEAEVHNVVEAPYFRLSQTSADEWEVSRARGAPQAVLESDKVVLVVRSSDASELPCPDELMKRYDYVVDKMNFLAGFSLDDPPPRGKFWLVNDLQIIGGSAHAGFPLMFDFHFYNLASLDMPHHWCVWHELGHNYQQGFFWSNVYGSEATANLFSLFVQEQLFGTDRLKENGDYQKAADAIDSGQYFKDCSSWHKLVFLMEIKHAFPDKGWEMFRRLHQRTRRLSEQEAERLASDRQLQLDYVYRNLSKIAESDLILTFQRWGFCVSQEAHEEVQGLGLEKAKADLSLRA
;
A
#
# COMPACT_ATOMS: atom_id res chain seq x y z
N MET A 1 -83.69 -19.58 34.84
CA MET A 1 -83.21 -20.90 35.32
C MET A 1 -82.30 -21.41 34.21
N SER A 2 -80.97 -21.34 34.38
CA SER A 2 -80.06 -22.50 34.62
C SER A 2 -80.00 -23.47 33.42
N GLY A 3 -78.88 -23.92 32.83
CA GLY A 3 -77.42 -23.74 33.04
C GLY A 3 -76.67 -24.55 31.94
N GLU A 4 -75.34 -24.66 31.82
CA GLU A 4 -74.24 -24.00 32.56
C GLU A 4 -73.02 -23.74 31.61
N ALA A 5 -71.88 -24.45 31.73
CA ALA A 5 -70.69 -24.31 30.85
C ALA A 5 -69.86 -25.60 30.68
N ALA A 6 -69.07 -25.68 29.60
CA ALA A 6 -67.84 -26.48 29.50
C ALA A 6 -66.91 -25.92 28.39
N SER A 7 -65.61 -25.97 28.60
CA SER A 7 -64.54 -25.44 27.74
C SER A 7 -63.64 -26.56 27.21
N ASP A 8 -63.07 -26.39 26.01
CA ASP A 8 -61.79 -26.95 25.51
C ASP A 8 -61.54 -26.31 24.12
N GLY A 9 -60.35 -26.04 23.60
CA GLY A 9 -58.97 -26.16 24.11
C GLY A 9 -58.01 -25.99 22.92
N GLU A 10 -57.07 -25.03 22.96
CA GLU A 10 -56.14 -24.77 21.84
C GLU A 10 -55.00 -25.80 21.76
N ALA A 11 -54.65 -26.25 20.53
CA ALA A 11 -53.32 -26.80 20.21
C ALA A 11 -53.09 -26.86 18.67
N GLY A 12 -52.90 -25.70 18.03
CA GLY A 12 -52.52 -25.62 16.61
C GLY A 12 -51.01 -25.48 16.42
N ASP A 13 -50.26 -26.57 16.53
CA ASP A 13 -48.79 -26.55 16.51
C ASP A 13 -48.24 -26.19 15.10
N ARG A 14 -47.81 -24.94 14.93
CA ARG A 14 -47.05 -24.49 13.75
C ARG A 14 -45.57 -24.39 14.10
N ALA A 15 -44.85 -25.49 13.89
CA ALA A 15 -43.40 -25.48 13.83
C ALA A 15 -42.93 -24.58 12.66
N SER A 16 -42.54 -23.35 12.97
CA SER A 16 -41.82 -22.50 12.02
C SER A 16 -40.40 -23.01 11.88
N SER A 17 -40.07 -23.60 10.73
CA SER A 17 -38.69 -23.93 10.40
C SER A 17 -37.89 -22.64 10.20
N SER A 18 -37.29 -22.13 11.27
CA SER A 18 -36.34 -21.02 11.19
C SER A 18 -35.19 -21.41 10.28
N ARG A 19 -35.10 -20.81 9.08
CA ARG A 19 -33.87 -20.87 8.30
C ARG A 19 -32.77 -20.24 9.16
N GLU A 20 -31.74 -21.02 9.47
CA GLU A 20 -30.63 -20.56 10.28
C GLU A 20 -29.88 -19.47 9.53
N GLU A 21 -29.95 -18.24 10.03
CA GLU A 21 -29.44 -17.06 9.36
C GLU A 21 -27.90 -17.08 9.31
N GLN A 22 -27.36 -16.56 8.21
CA GLN A 22 -25.92 -16.40 8.00
C GLN A 22 -25.43 -15.15 8.73
N ILE A 23 -24.53 -15.32 9.70
CA ILE A 23 -24.07 -14.23 10.57
C ILE A 23 -22.59 -13.95 10.33
N PHE A 24 -22.29 -12.70 9.95
CA PHE A 24 -20.94 -12.13 10.06
C PHE A 24 -20.88 -11.27 11.31
N LEU A 25 -19.84 -11.47 12.14
CA LEU A 25 -19.57 -10.68 13.33
C LEU A 25 -18.45 -9.68 13.03
N ILE A 26 -18.77 -8.39 13.03
CA ILE A 26 -17.86 -7.28 12.69
C ILE A 26 -17.49 -6.54 13.98
N SER A 27 -16.21 -6.23 14.18
CA SER A 27 -15.74 -5.56 15.40
C SER A 27 -16.22 -4.11 15.47
N GLN A 28 -16.52 -3.61 16.67
CA GLN A 28 -16.74 -2.17 16.90
C GLN A 28 -15.45 -1.39 17.16
N ALA A 29 -14.32 -2.08 17.29
CA ALA A 29 -13.01 -1.47 17.50
C ALA A 29 -12.15 -1.43 16.24
N GLU A 30 -12.23 -2.48 15.40
CA GLU A 30 -11.38 -2.69 14.23
C GLU A 30 -12.22 -2.81 12.94
N ASP A 31 -11.63 -2.43 11.80
CA ASP A 31 -12.22 -2.54 10.46
C ASP A 31 -12.19 -4.01 9.93
N ALA A 32 -12.64 -4.97 10.74
CA ALA A 32 -12.45 -6.41 10.54
C ALA A 32 -13.57 -7.28 11.12
N CYS A 33 -13.64 -8.54 10.67
CA CYS A 33 -14.64 -9.53 11.10
C CYS A 33 -14.01 -10.74 11.81
N LEU A 34 -14.82 -11.42 12.64
CA LEU A 34 -14.44 -12.66 13.32
C LEU A 34 -14.34 -13.82 12.32
N ALA A 35 -13.18 -14.44 12.23
CA ALA A 35 -12.88 -15.48 11.26
C ALA A 35 -12.04 -16.63 11.85
N VAL A 36 -12.01 -17.76 11.17
CA VAL A 36 -10.88 -18.69 11.26
C VAL A 36 -9.77 -18.14 10.35
N VAL A 37 -8.61 -17.81 10.93
CA VAL A 37 -7.52 -17.09 10.24
C VAL A 37 -6.33 -17.97 9.89
N SER A 38 -6.16 -19.11 10.57
CA SER A 38 -5.18 -20.14 10.24
C SER A 38 -5.52 -21.46 10.93
N GLY A 39 -4.83 -22.54 10.56
CA GLY A 39 -5.05 -23.90 11.05
C GLY A 39 -4.86 -24.89 9.91
N SER A 40 -4.36 -26.09 10.22
CA SER A 40 -4.28 -27.22 9.28
C SER A 40 -5.53 -28.09 9.34
N THR A 41 -6.24 -28.10 10.48
CA THR A 41 -7.54 -28.76 10.67
C THR A 41 -8.47 -27.86 11.50
N PRO A 42 -9.77 -28.17 11.60
CA PRO A 42 -10.64 -27.43 12.51
C PRO A 42 -10.20 -27.51 13.98
N GLU A 43 -9.53 -28.60 14.41
CA GLU A 43 -9.08 -28.77 15.79
C GLU A 43 -7.86 -27.89 16.19
N ASP A 44 -6.99 -27.51 15.26
CA ASP A 44 -5.89 -26.55 15.51
C ASP A 44 -6.23 -25.10 15.09
N ALA A 45 -7.45 -24.89 14.60
CA ALA A 45 -7.95 -23.62 14.06
C ALA A 45 -7.76 -22.43 15.01
N VAL A 46 -7.19 -21.37 14.46
CA VAL A 46 -7.01 -20.08 15.11
C VAL A 46 -8.20 -19.19 14.78
N VAL A 47 -9.00 -18.85 15.79
CA VAL A 47 -10.07 -17.85 15.65
C VAL A 47 -9.51 -16.45 15.92
N GLY A 48 -9.84 -15.53 15.02
CA GLY A 48 -9.12 -14.29 14.83
C GLY A 48 -9.93 -13.19 14.16
N LEU A 49 -9.24 -12.11 13.79
CA LEU A 49 -9.77 -11.05 12.91
C LEU A 49 -9.23 -11.21 11.49
N ALA A 50 -10.11 -11.09 10.51
CA ALA A 50 -9.76 -11.02 9.08
C ALA A 50 -10.45 -9.81 8.40
N SER A 51 -9.91 -9.40 7.25
CA SER A 51 -10.58 -8.47 6.33
C SER A 51 -11.99 -8.96 5.98
N VAL A 52 -12.92 -8.03 5.76
CA VAL A 52 -14.32 -8.40 5.49
C VAL A 52 -14.47 -8.99 4.08
N SER A 53 -15.18 -10.10 3.95
CA SER A 53 -15.54 -10.74 2.67
C SER A 53 -16.57 -11.85 2.88
N ASN A 54 -17.31 -12.22 1.83
CA ASN A 54 -18.32 -13.29 1.82
C ASN A 54 -17.72 -14.72 1.86
N SER A 55 -16.62 -14.93 2.56
CA SER A 55 -15.93 -16.23 2.61
C SER A 55 -16.42 -17.08 3.79
N LYS A 56 -16.44 -18.41 3.61
CA LYS A 56 -17.01 -19.34 4.62
C LYS A 56 -16.26 -19.33 5.94
N GLU A 57 -14.98 -18.97 5.93
CA GLU A 57 -14.09 -18.88 7.09
C GLU A 57 -14.54 -17.79 8.07
N LYS A 58 -15.28 -16.79 7.57
CA LYS A 58 -15.77 -15.58 8.27
C LYS A 58 -17.25 -15.68 8.67
N LEU A 59 -17.91 -16.73 8.21
CA LEU A 59 -19.34 -16.98 8.38
C LEU A 59 -19.63 -17.82 9.62
N TRP A 60 -20.71 -17.49 10.33
CA TRP A 60 -21.18 -18.18 11.52
C TRP A 60 -22.70 -18.43 11.49
N TYR A 61 -23.14 -19.45 12.21
CA TYR A 61 -24.57 -19.79 12.41
C TYR A 61 -24.86 -19.93 13.91
N ASN A 62 -25.93 -19.30 14.41
CA ASN A 62 -26.29 -19.37 15.83
C ASN A 62 -27.35 -20.45 16.09
N CYS A 63 -26.90 -21.66 16.41
CA CYS A 63 -27.75 -22.81 16.67
C CYS A 63 -28.07 -22.91 18.17
N GLY A 64 -29.05 -22.12 18.63
CA GLY A 64 -29.49 -22.09 20.03
C GLY A 64 -28.38 -21.72 21.01
N GLY A 65 -27.57 -20.72 20.67
CA GLY A 65 -26.40 -20.27 21.44
C GLY A 65 -25.12 -21.07 21.19
N GLN A 66 -25.13 -22.08 20.33
CA GLN A 66 -23.91 -22.71 19.82
C GLN A 66 -23.56 -22.06 18.48
N TRP A 67 -22.44 -21.33 18.42
CA TRP A 67 -22.01 -20.60 17.22
C TRP A 67 -21.20 -21.52 16.32
N GLN A 68 -21.87 -22.14 15.35
CA GLN A 68 -21.27 -23.05 14.39
C GLN A 68 -20.51 -22.27 13.31
N TRP A 69 -19.40 -22.84 12.86
CA TRP A 69 -18.54 -22.22 11.85
C TRP A 69 -19.06 -22.51 10.43
N GLY A 70 -18.91 -21.55 9.52
CA GLY A 70 -19.39 -21.64 8.14
C GLY A 70 -18.54 -22.50 7.21
N GLY A 71 -17.27 -22.73 7.52
CA GLY A 71 -16.40 -23.66 6.80
C GLY A 71 -16.80 -25.12 7.03
N ASP A 72 -17.05 -25.48 8.30
CA ASP A 72 -17.61 -26.77 8.70
C ASP A 72 -18.51 -26.61 9.94
N ARG A 73 -19.82 -26.83 9.74
CA ARG A 73 -20.86 -26.69 10.78
C ARG A 73 -20.80 -27.78 11.86
N SER A 74 -20.04 -28.86 11.63
CA SER A 74 -19.76 -29.85 12.66
C SER A 74 -18.85 -29.31 13.78
N PHE A 75 -18.31 -28.09 13.61
CA PHE A 75 -17.54 -27.36 14.61
C PHE A 75 -18.21 -26.04 15.04
N CYS A 76 -17.97 -25.65 16.29
CA CYS A 76 -18.48 -24.44 16.91
C CYS A 76 -17.41 -23.70 17.71
N LEU A 77 -17.61 -22.39 17.89
CA LEU A 77 -16.76 -21.53 18.71
C LEU A 77 -16.74 -22.00 20.17
N ALA A 78 -15.53 -22.26 20.69
CA ALA A 78 -15.31 -22.69 22.07
C ALA A 78 -14.03 -22.07 22.65
N GLN A 79 -13.91 -22.12 23.98
CA GLN A 79 -12.66 -21.77 24.67
C GLN A 79 -11.65 -22.89 24.46
N VAL A 80 -10.40 -22.54 24.11
CA VAL A 80 -9.31 -23.51 24.08
C VAL A 80 -8.96 -23.90 25.53
N PRO A 81 -8.97 -25.21 25.90
CA PRO A 81 -8.73 -25.64 27.27
C PRO A 81 -7.44 -25.06 27.87
N GLY A 82 -7.55 -24.50 29.08
CA GLY A 82 -6.43 -23.91 29.82
C GLY A 82 -5.87 -22.60 29.24
N LYS A 83 -6.46 -22.03 28.17
CA LYS A 83 -5.99 -20.78 27.54
C LYS A 83 -7.06 -19.68 27.56
N PRO A 84 -6.68 -18.39 27.56
CA PRO A 84 -7.61 -17.28 27.41
C PRO A 84 -8.01 -17.04 25.94
N THR A 85 -7.86 -18.03 25.05
CA THR A 85 -8.13 -17.91 23.60
C THR A 85 -9.35 -18.70 23.20
N VAL A 86 -10.02 -18.28 22.13
CA VAL A 86 -11.02 -19.11 21.44
C VAL A 86 -10.41 -19.92 20.29
N GLY A 87 -11.10 -21.00 19.95
CA GLY A 87 -10.84 -21.89 18.82
C GLY A 87 -12.14 -22.60 18.43
N LEU A 88 -12.03 -23.70 17.70
CA LEU A 88 -13.18 -24.54 17.36
C LEU A 88 -13.22 -25.83 18.20
N ALA A 89 -14.42 -26.33 18.45
CA ALA A 89 -14.67 -27.65 19.04
C ALA A 89 -15.88 -28.30 18.38
N ARG A 90 -15.92 -29.64 18.32
CA ARG A 90 -17.02 -30.38 17.67
C ARG A 90 -18.37 -30.06 18.31
N SER A 91 -19.31 -29.57 17.49
CA SER A 91 -20.65 -29.14 17.87
C SER A 91 -21.44 -30.21 18.64
N CYS A 92 -21.27 -31.48 18.29
CA CYS A 92 -21.97 -32.61 18.92
C CYS A 92 -21.49 -32.95 20.34
N SER A 93 -20.27 -32.60 20.72
CA SER A 93 -19.70 -32.87 22.06
C SER A 93 -19.46 -31.60 22.88
N SER A 94 -19.41 -30.43 22.23
CA SER A 94 -19.19 -29.14 22.88
C SER A 94 -20.43 -28.66 23.64
N ARG A 95 -20.24 -28.40 24.94
CA ARG A 95 -21.23 -27.68 25.78
C ARG A 95 -21.06 -26.16 25.73
N ALA A 96 -20.19 -25.64 24.85
CA ALA A 96 -19.98 -24.21 24.69
C ALA A 96 -21.29 -23.51 24.27
N LYS A 97 -21.69 -22.51 25.05
CA LYS A 97 -22.79 -21.61 24.71
C LYS A 97 -22.27 -20.19 24.72
N CYS A 98 -22.25 -19.56 23.55
CA CYS A 98 -21.92 -18.16 23.39
C CYS A 98 -23.21 -17.35 23.13
N ARG A 99 -23.38 -16.24 23.85
CA ARG A 99 -24.55 -15.38 23.73
C ARG A 99 -24.11 -13.97 23.35
N LEU A 100 -24.62 -13.47 22.23
CA LEU A 100 -24.60 -12.04 21.94
C LEU A 100 -25.61 -11.35 22.89
N ASP A 101 -25.14 -10.44 23.73
CA ASP A 101 -26.01 -9.61 24.59
C ASP A 101 -26.48 -8.34 23.88
N GLY A 102 -27.48 -7.64 24.44
CA GLY A 102 -28.06 -6.43 23.83
C GLY A 102 -27.11 -5.22 23.73
N GLU A 103 -25.88 -5.34 24.23
CA GLU A 103 -24.81 -4.34 24.06
C GLU A 103 -23.82 -4.74 22.96
N GLY A 104 -24.11 -5.83 22.22
CA GLY A 104 -23.26 -6.39 21.17
C GLY A 104 -22.11 -7.24 21.70
N ARG A 105 -22.11 -7.68 22.96
CA ARG A 105 -20.99 -8.47 23.52
C ARG A 105 -21.23 -9.97 23.38
N MET A 106 -20.25 -10.67 22.83
CA MET A 106 -20.23 -12.13 22.71
C MET A 106 -19.73 -12.77 24.01
N ALA A 107 -20.65 -13.19 24.87
CA ALA A 107 -20.35 -13.80 26.17
C ALA A 107 -20.17 -15.32 26.04
N LEU A 108 -19.02 -15.85 26.46
CA LEU A 108 -18.75 -17.29 26.58
C LEU A 108 -18.47 -17.62 28.06
N GLY A 109 -19.47 -18.17 28.74
CA GLY A 109 -19.44 -18.28 30.20
C GLY A 109 -19.47 -16.88 30.86
N SER A 110 -18.53 -16.60 31.76
CA SER A 110 -18.37 -15.30 32.42
C SER A 110 -17.46 -14.32 31.64
N ALA A 111 -16.77 -14.79 30.61
CA ALA A 111 -15.82 -13.99 29.83
C ALA A 111 -16.45 -13.51 28.50
N MET A 112 -15.98 -12.36 28.01
CA MET A 112 -16.40 -11.78 26.74
C MET A 112 -15.32 -11.99 25.68
N LEU A 113 -15.75 -12.31 24.47
CA LEU A 113 -14.93 -12.34 23.27
C LEU A 113 -14.39 -10.94 22.98
N THR A 114 -13.08 -10.79 23.08
CA THR A 114 -12.36 -9.51 23.13
C THR A 114 -11.27 -9.46 22.06
N VAL A 115 -11.27 -8.41 21.24
CA VAL A 115 -10.15 -8.08 20.35
C VAL A 115 -9.02 -7.46 21.18
N PRO A 116 -7.82 -8.03 21.24
CA PRO A 116 -6.71 -7.41 21.98
C PRO A 116 -6.29 -6.09 21.30
N PRO A 117 -6.05 -5.01 22.06
CA PRO A 117 -5.47 -3.79 21.49
C PRO A 117 -4.05 -4.06 20.96
N GLY A 118 -3.66 -3.38 19.89
CA GLY A 118 -2.31 -3.49 19.31
C GLY A 118 -2.15 -4.51 18.19
N GLY A 119 -3.22 -4.83 17.45
CA GLY A 119 -3.11 -5.57 16.16
C GLY A 119 -2.95 -7.10 16.28
N SER A 120 -3.30 -7.70 17.42
CA SER A 120 -3.36 -9.16 17.53
C SER A 120 -4.41 -9.72 16.58
N THR A 121 -3.98 -10.55 15.62
CA THR A 121 -4.89 -11.30 14.75
C THR A 121 -5.72 -12.35 15.50
N ARG A 122 -5.37 -12.72 16.74
CA ARG A 122 -6.12 -13.69 17.57
C ARG A 122 -7.08 -12.98 18.53
N VAL A 123 -8.27 -13.54 18.69
CA VAL A 123 -9.29 -13.04 19.63
C VAL A 123 -9.22 -13.82 20.95
N ILE A 124 -9.41 -13.12 22.07
CA ILE A 124 -9.24 -13.65 23.42
C ILE A 124 -10.54 -13.56 24.25
N LEU A 125 -10.54 -14.18 25.42
CA LEU A 125 -11.60 -14.14 26.42
C LEU A 125 -11.11 -13.32 27.62
N CYS A 126 -11.77 -12.20 27.90
CA CYS A 126 -11.47 -11.34 29.04
C CYS A 126 -12.71 -11.14 29.93
N PRO A 127 -12.56 -10.72 31.20
CA PRO A 127 -13.67 -10.25 32.01
C PRO A 127 -14.50 -9.17 31.31
N LYS A 128 -15.78 -9.08 31.65
CA LYS A 128 -16.72 -8.11 31.07
C LYS A 128 -16.30 -6.67 31.37
N MET A 129 -16.10 -5.89 30.30
CA MET A 129 -15.78 -4.46 30.31
C MET A 129 -16.73 -3.73 29.36
N ASN A 130 -16.96 -2.43 29.57
CA ASN A 130 -17.79 -1.63 28.66
C ASN A 130 -16.93 -0.88 27.63
N ILE A 131 -16.21 -1.64 26.80
CA ILE A 131 -15.26 -1.12 25.80
C ILE A 131 -15.58 -1.66 24.39
N LYS A 132 -15.24 -0.88 23.35
CA LYS A 132 -15.48 -1.27 21.95
C LYS A 132 -14.85 -2.61 21.56
N HIS A 133 -13.68 -2.93 22.11
CA HIS A 133 -12.96 -4.18 21.87
C HIS A 133 -13.74 -5.45 22.27
N GLN A 134 -14.83 -5.33 23.04
CA GLN A 134 -15.73 -6.45 23.39
C GLN A 134 -17.06 -6.42 22.64
N LYS A 135 -17.31 -5.38 21.85
CA LYS A 135 -18.57 -5.19 21.12
C LYS A 135 -18.41 -5.56 19.66
N TRP A 136 -19.44 -6.20 19.15
CA TRP A 136 -19.56 -6.74 17.81
C TRP A 136 -20.91 -6.31 17.25
N TRP A 137 -20.97 -6.04 15.94
CA TRP A 137 -22.22 -5.94 15.20
C TRP A 137 -22.43 -7.22 14.38
N THR A 138 -23.69 -7.62 14.20
CA THR A 138 -24.06 -8.49 13.10
C THR A 138 -24.22 -7.69 11.80
N ALA A 139 -24.15 -8.36 10.66
CA ALA A 139 -24.51 -7.78 9.37
C ALA A 139 -25.93 -7.18 9.36
N ALA A 140 -26.88 -7.81 10.05
CA ALA A 140 -28.25 -7.35 10.17
C ALA A 140 -28.35 -6.02 10.96
N ASP A 141 -27.63 -5.90 12.09
CA ASP A 141 -27.57 -4.66 12.87
C ASP A 141 -27.05 -3.50 12.02
N LEU A 142 -25.93 -3.71 11.30
CA LEU A 142 -25.33 -2.71 10.42
C LEU A 142 -26.26 -2.30 9.27
N LYS A 143 -26.94 -3.28 8.64
CA LYS A 143 -27.90 -3.02 7.57
C LYS A 143 -29.09 -2.21 8.08
N SER A 144 -29.65 -2.57 9.23
CA SER A 144 -30.74 -1.83 9.88
C SER A 144 -30.34 -0.37 10.19
N ASN A 145 -29.17 -0.17 10.80
CA ASN A 145 -28.63 1.15 11.13
C ASN A 145 -28.39 2.05 9.89
N LEU A 146 -28.29 1.48 8.68
CA LEU A 146 -28.07 2.23 7.44
C LEU A 146 -29.33 2.41 6.57
N GLN A 147 -30.43 1.68 6.82
CA GLN A 147 -31.60 1.70 5.92
C GLN A 147 -32.23 3.09 5.74
N GLU A 148 -32.21 3.93 6.78
CA GLU A 148 -32.75 5.29 6.73
C GLU A 148 -31.69 6.36 6.41
N LEU A 149 -30.41 5.97 6.32
CA LEU A 149 -29.30 6.91 6.14
C LEU A 149 -28.88 7.02 4.67
N LYS A 150 -28.98 8.23 4.13
CA LYS A 150 -28.47 8.58 2.80
C LYS A 150 -26.96 8.31 2.71
N SER A 151 -26.49 7.88 1.54
CA SER A 151 -25.07 7.77 1.21
C SER A 151 -24.36 9.11 1.41
N ALA A 152 -23.07 9.09 1.75
CA ALA A 152 -22.28 10.31 1.77
C ALA A 152 -22.20 10.91 0.36
N VAL A 153 -22.27 12.23 0.27
CA VAL A 153 -21.98 12.99 -0.94
C VAL A 153 -20.58 13.56 -0.78
N TYR A 154 -19.69 13.26 -1.71
CA TYR A 154 -18.34 13.81 -1.70
C TYR A 154 -18.32 15.18 -2.41
N PRO A 155 -17.55 16.17 -1.92
CA PRO A 155 -16.73 16.14 -0.70
C PRO A 155 -17.54 16.36 0.58
N PHE A 156 -17.21 15.63 1.67
CA PHE A 156 -17.80 15.87 3.01
C PHE A 156 -16.72 16.29 4.04
N PRO A 157 -17.04 17.13 5.04
CA PRO A 157 -16.03 17.70 5.93
C PRO A 157 -15.51 16.67 6.94
N ALA A 158 -14.20 16.69 7.26
CA ALA A 158 -13.57 15.69 8.12
C ALA A 158 -14.11 15.61 9.56
N LYS A 159 -14.82 16.64 10.01
CA LYS A 159 -15.55 16.62 11.30
C LYS A 159 -16.77 15.68 11.29
N ASP A 160 -17.26 15.26 10.12
CA ASP A 160 -18.36 14.30 10.00
C ASP A 160 -17.87 12.85 10.15
N ALA A 161 -17.56 12.52 11.40
CA ALA A 161 -17.16 11.17 11.78
C ALA A 161 -18.32 10.15 11.74
N ALA A 162 -19.55 10.58 11.46
CA ALA A 162 -20.69 9.69 11.22
C ALA A 162 -20.71 9.26 9.74
N ALA A 163 -20.64 10.21 8.80
CA ALA A 163 -20.53 9.94 7.37
C ALA A 163 -19.37 8.98 7.07
N TYR A 164 -18.16 9.27 7.58
CA TYR A 164 -17.00 8.39 7.40
C TYR A 164 -17.26 6.94 7.86
N LYS A 165 -17.80 6.74 9.06
CA LYS A 165 -18.09 5.38 9.57
C LYS A 165 -19.17 4.69 8.76
N ASN A 166 -20.22 5.40 8.39
CA ASN A 166 -21.31 4.86 7.58
C ASN A 166 -20.79 4.41 6.20
N GLU A 167 -19.83 5.12 5.62
CA GLU A 167 -19.17 4.73 4.37
C GLU A 167 -18.29 3.47 4.50
N ILE A 168 -17.53 3.35 5.60
CA ILE A 168 -16.79 2.11 5.91
C ILE A 168 -17.75 0.92 6.09
N VAL A 169 -18.85 1.11 6.84
CA VAL A 169 -19.87 0.07 7.06
C VAL A 169 -20.56 -0.34 5.76
N ARG A 170 -20.91 0.59 4.86
CA ARG A 170 -21.43 0.27 3.53
C ARG A 170 -20.44 -0.58 2.73
N GLY A 171 -19.14 -0.28 2.82
CA GLY A 171 -18.06 -1.07 2.23
C GLY A 171 -18.08 -2.53 2.69
N PHE A 172 -18.20 -2.76 3.99
CA PHE A 172 -18.29 -4.11 4.57
C PHE A 172 -19.55 -4.86 4.15
N LEU A 173 -20.71 -4.20 4.15
CA LEU A 173 -21.97 -4.83 3.77
C LEU A 173 -22.01 -5.22 2.28
N ASN A 174 -21.31 -4.49 1.41
CA ASN A 174 -21.12 -4.86 0.01
C ASN A 174 -20.21 -6.10 -0.14
N GLN A 175 -19.12 -6.19 0.65
CA GLN A 175 -18.15 -7.29 0.58
C GLN A 175 -18.71 -8.64 1.06
N ILE A 176 -19.72 -8.64 1.93
CA ILE A 176 -20.45 -9.85 2.36
C ILE A 176 -21.72 -10.13 1.56
N ALA A 177 -22.13 -9.25 0.65
CA ALA A 177 -23.35 -9.44 -0.14
C ALA A 177 -23.20 -10.63 -1.11
N PRO A 178 -24.26 -11.42 -1.37
CA PRO A 178 -24.24 -12.46 -2.39
C PRO A 178 -23.85 -11.90 -3.76
N LEU A 179 -23.06 -12.65 -4.54
CA LEU A 179 -22.70 -12.25 -5.92
C LEU A 179 -23.92 -12.28 -6.85
N SER A 180 -24.94 -13.07 -6.54
CA SER A 180 -26.21 -13.17 -7.27
C SER A 180 -27.17 -11.99 -7.07
N GLU A 181 -26.88 -11.09 -6.14
CA GLU A 181 -27.68 -9.89 -5.84
C GLU A 181 -26.87 -8.63 -6.21
N PRO A 182 -27.49 -7.50 -6.60
CA PRO A 182 -26.78 -6.25 -6.81
C PRO A 182 -26.12 -5.75 -5.51
N LEU A 183 -25.16 -4.82 -5.62
CA LEU A 183 -24.57 -4.18 -4.43
C LEU A 183 -25.67 -3.51 -3.59
N PRO A 184 -25.83 -3.87 -2.30
CA PRO A 184 -26.87 -3.28 -1.45
C PRO A 184 -26.64 -1.79 -1.17
N PHE A 185 -25.39 -1.32 -1.24
CA PHE A 185 -25.03 0.09 -1.07
C PHE A 185 -24.09 0.54 -2.20
N PRO A 186 -24.62 0.95 -3.36
CA PRO A 186 -23.83 1.48 -4.47
C PRO A 186 -22.85 2.57 -4.02
N ARG A 187 -21.67 2.57 -4.62
CA ARG A 187 -20.53 3.41 -4.26
C ARG A 187 -20.48 4.65 -5.15
N ASP A 188 -19.95 5.76 -4.65
CA ASP A 188 -19.77 6.99 -5.44
C ASP A 188 -18.53 6.90 -6.35
N VAL A 189 -18.58 5.96 -7.28
CA VAL A 189 -17.52 5.74 -8.27
C VAL A 189 -17.52 6.81 -9.35
N ALA A 190 -18.63 7.53 -9.55
CA ALA A 190 -18.71 8.65 -10.47
C ALA A 190 -17.76 9.80 -10.08
N THR A 191 -17.60 10.06 -8.78
CA THR A 191 -16.58 10.99 -8.27
C THR A 191 -15.17 10.41 -8.43
N PHE A 192 -14.92 9.17 -7.98
CA PHE A 192 -13.64 8.45 -8.15
C PHE A 192 -13.80 6.97 -7.76
N PRO A 193 -13.18 5.97 -8.44
CA PRO A 193 -12.16 6.08 -9.50
C PRO A 193 -12.70 6.39 -10.91
N GLY A 194 -14.02 6.31 -11.09
CA GLY A 194 -14.74 6.59 -12.33
C GLY A 194 -15.84 5.55 -12.60
N ALA A 195 -16.91 5.97 -13.27
CA ALA A 195 -17.99 5.06 -13.69
C ALA A 195 -17.76 4.58 -15.14
N VAL A 196 -17.99 3.29 -15.39
CA VAL A 196 -18.05 2.73 -16.75
C VAL A 196 -19.49 2.84 -17.27
N ASP A 197 -19.67 3.23 -18.53
CA ASP A 197 -20.97 3.20 -19.20
C ASP A 197 -21.50 1.75 -19.28
N SER A 198 -22.82 1.58 -19.13
CA SER A 198 -23.48 0.27 -19.25
C SER A 198 -23.51 -0.24 -20.70
N ALA A 199 -23.36 0.65 -21.69
CA ALA A 199 -23.20 0.30 -23.09
C ALA A 199 -21.76 -0.09 -23.47
N THR A 200 -20.76 0.16 -22.62
CA THR A 200 -19.37 -0.23 -22.92
C THR A 200 -19.27 -1.77 -22.97
N PRO A 201 -18.77 -2.36 -24.09
CA PRO A 201 -18.70 -3.81 -24.23
C PRO A 201 -17.94 -4.49 -23.09
N ARG A 202 -18.46 -5.65 -22.66
CA ARG A 202 -17.77 -6.56 -21.74
C ARG A 202 -17.12 -7.67 -22.56
N VAL A 203 -15.83 -7.90 -22.33
CA VAL A 203 -14.99 -8.79 -23.12
C VAL A 203 -14.47 -9.97 -22.29
N SER A 204 -13.80 -10.89 -22.98
CA SER A 204 -12.92 -11.88 -22.37
C SER A 204 -11.49 -11.73 -22.91
N ARG A 205 -10.48 -12.02 -22.10
CA ARG A 205 -9.06 -12.02 -22.48
C ARG A 205 -8.33 -13.16 -21.80
N THR A 206 -7.36 -13.75 -22.48
CA THR A 206 -6.35 -14.63 -21.87
C THR A 206 -5.12 -13.78 -21.58
N ILE A 207 -4.67 -13.78 -20.33
CA ILE A 207 -3.50 -13.03 -19.86
C ILE A 207 -2.40 -14.03 -19.51
N ALA A 208 -1.25 -13.90 -20.17
CA ALA A 208 -0.04 -14.62 -19.77
C ALA A 208 0.51 -14.01 -18.47
N LEU A 209 0.66 -14.83 -17.44
CA LEU A 209 1.26 -14.48 -16.15
C LEU A 209 2.67 -15.07 -16.13
N ASP A 210 3.68 -14.21 -16.20
CA ASP A 210 5.08 -14.63 -16.14
C ASP A 210 5.64 -14.39 -14.74
N LEU A 211 5.64 -15.45 -13.92
CA LEU A 211 6.25 -15.45 -12.60
C LEU A 211 7.69 -16.03 -12.65
N SER A 212 8.29 -16.19 -13.84
CA SER A 212 9.67 -16.68 -13.97
C SER A 212 10.73 -15.60 -13.72
N GLU A 213 10.36 -14.32 -13.87
CA GLU A 213 11.26 -13.17 -13.70
C GLU A 213 11.15 -12.48 -12.33
N LEU A 214 10.37 -13.02 -11.39
CA LEU A 214 10.06 -12.41 -10.08
C LEU A 214 11.26 -12.15 -9.16
N GLY A 215 10.97 -11.37 -8.13
CA GLY A 215 11.79 -11.18 -6.95
C GLY A 215 12.78 -10.02 -7.12
N GLN A 216 12.96 -9.28 -6.04
CA GLN A 216 13.94 -8.19 -5.99
C GLN A 216 15.22 -8.66 -5.30
N ALA A 217 16.37 -8.06 -5.62
CA ALA A 217 17.60 -8.38 -4.90
C ALA A 217 17.47 -7.92 -3.43
N SER A 218 17.75 -8.80 -2.47
CA SER A 218 17.54 -8.50 -1.03
C SER A 218 18.41 -7.34 -0.53
N ASN A 219 19.52 -7.09 -1.21
CA ASN A 219 20.51 -6.07 -0.88
C ASN A 219 20.30 -4.73 -1.61
N LEU A 220 19.16 -4.46 -2.26
CA LEU A 220 18.90 -3.16 -2.91
C LEU A 220 19.00 -1.97 -1.94
N ARG A 221 18.71 -2.20 -0.64
CA ARG A 221 18.75 -1.22 0.47
C ARG A 221 17.90 0.05 0.24
N MET A 222 16.88 -0.01 -0.60
CA MET A 222 16.01 1.10 -1.01
C MET A 222 14.53 0.68 -0.99
N THR A 223 13.60 1.63 -1.08
CA THR A 223 12.17 1.32 -1.29
C THR A 223 12.00 0.79 -2.71
N SER A 224 12.00 -0.54 -2.81
CA SER A 224 12.02 -1.24 -4.09
C SER A 224 10.60 -1.42 -4.63
N PRO A 225 10.41 -1.34 -5.97
CA PRO A 225 9.21 -1.81 -6.63
C PRO A 225 8.80 -3.24 -6.22
N ARG A 226 7.51 -3.55 -6.35
CA ARG A 226 6.99 -4.93 -6.22
C ARG A 226 6.57 -5.45 -7.59
N ASP A 227 6.40 -6.76 -7.66
CA ASP A 227 6.05 -7.45 -8.90
C ASP A 227 4.53 -7.36 -9.13
N TRP A 228 4.14 -6.25 -9.76
CA TRP A 228 2.79 -5.97 -10.24
C TRP A 228 2.80 -5.98 -11.77
N GLN A 229 1.96 -6.83 -12.37
CA GLN A 229 1.70 -6.87 -13.80
C GLN A 229 0.42 -6.09 -14.12
N ALA A 230 0.58 -5.01 -14.88
CA ALA A 230 -0.52 -4.27 -15.47
C ALA A 230 -1.24 -5.10 -16.56
N THR A 231 -2.49 -4.76 -16.84
CA THR A 231 -3.25 -5.29 -17.98
C THR A 231 -3.94 -4.16 -18.73
N ASP A 232 -4.45 -4.43 -19.94
CA ASP A 232 -5.30 -3.51 -20.68
C ASP A 232 -6.77 -3.58 -20.25
N LEU A 233 -7.05 -4.02 -19.02
CA LEU A 233 -8.40 -4.32 -18.52
C LEU A 233 -8.80 -3.44 -17.33
N TYR A 234 -10.11 -3.21 -17.25
CA TYR A 234 -10.78 -2.51 -16.15
C TYR A 234 -11.99 -3.33 -15.68
N VAL A 235 -12.17 -3.48 -14.37
CA VAL A 235 -13.37 -4.04 -13.76
C VAL A 235 -14.34 -2.91 -13.47
N ALA A 236 -15.55 -2.96 -14.03
CA ALA A 236 -16.59 -1.99 -13.71
C ALA A 236 -17.14 -2.22 -12.30
N ALA A 237 -17.49 -1.14 -11.61
CA ALA A 237 -18.00 -1.21 -10.24
C ALA A 237 -19.33 -1.96 -10.16
N GLY A 238 -19.38 -3.01 -9.33
CA GLY A 238 -20.57 -3.84 -9.11
C GLY A 238 -20.73 -5.02 -10.07
N ASP A 239 -19.99 -5.06 -11.18
CA ASP A 239 -20.00 -6.21 -12.09
C ASP A 239 -19.37 -7.43 -11.40
N VAL A 240 -19.96 -8.61 -11.61
CA VAL A 240 -19.35 -9.89 -11.24
C VAL A 240 -18.45 -10.31 -12.39
N PHE A 241 -17.15 -10.30 -12.18
CA PHE A 241 -16.15 -10.74 -13.14
C PHE A 241 -15.62 -12.12 -12.78
N GLN A 242 -15.13 -12.85 -13.79
CA GLN A 242 -14.62 -14.21 -13.64
C GLN A 242 -13.11 -14.22 -13.93
N VAL A 243 -12.37 -15.00 -13.14
CA VAL A 243 -10.95 -15.31 -13.38
C VAL A 243 -10.78 -16.82 -13.31
N VAL A 244 -10.33 -17.42 -14.41
CA VAL A 244 -10.05 -18.85 -14.53
C VAL A 244 -8.54 -19.03 -14.52
N LEU A 245 -8.02 -19.69 -13.48
CA LEU A 245 -6.65 -20.20 -13.46
C LEU A 245 -6.64 -21.65 -13.97
N PRO A 246 -5.51 -22.19 -14.44
CA PRO A 246 -5.44 -23.57 -14.91
C PRO A 246 -5.86 -24.55 -13.79
N GLU A 247 -6.66 -25.57 -14.09
CA GLU A 247 -7.17 -26.51 -13.07
C GLU A 247 -6.05 -27.37 -12.46
N ASP A 248 -4.97 -27.59 -13.21
CA ASP A 248 -3.77 -28.31 -12.81
C ASP A 248 -2.72 -27.43 -12.11
N LEU A 249 -2.94 -26.11 -12.00
CA LEU A 249 -2.04 -25.21 -11.30
C LEU A 249 -1.93 -25.62 -9.82
N PRO A 250 -0.71 -25.92 -9.30
CA PRO A 250 -0.54 -26.31 -7.90
C PRO A 250 -1.11 -25.26 -6.93
N PRO A 251 -1.85 -25.65 -5.86
CA PRO A 251 -2.41 -24.69 -4.92
C PRO A 251 -1.39 -23.78 -4.19
N LYS A 252 -0.10 -24.12 -4.21
CA LYS A 252 0.98 -23.22 -3.76
C LYS A 252 1.23 -22.08 -4.77
N GLN A 253 1.36 -22.43 -6.05
CA GLN A 253 1.55 -21.50 -7.15
C GLN A 253 0.34 -20.58 -7.31
N ALA A 254 -0.88 -21.10 -7.22
CA ALA A 254 -2.10 -20.29 -7.22
C ALA A 254 -2.13 -19.24 -6.10
N ARG A 255 -1.60 -19.54 -4.90
CA ARG A 255 -1.52 -18.59 -3.78
C ARG A 255 -0.53 -17.45 -4.00
N GLN A 256 0.45 -17.60 -4.89
CA GLN A 256 1.35 -16.50 -5.26
C GLN A 256 0.68 -15.49 -6.20
N ILE A 257 -0.52 -15.76 -6.72
CA ILE A 257 -1.25 -14.88 -7.64
C ILE A 257 -2.41 -14.23 -6.89
N THR A 258 -2.34 -12.91 -6.70
CA THR A 258 -3.45 -12.09 -6.20
C THR A 258 -3.96 -11.18 -7.31
N ILE A 259 -5.28 -11.10 -7.44
CA ILE A 259 -5.95 -10.16 -8.36
C ILE A 259 -6.24 -8.88 -7.59
N ARG A 260 -5.68 -7.77 -8.02
CA ARG A 260 -5.89 -6.44 -7.47
C ARG A 260 -6.71 -5.58 -8.43
N ILE A 261 -7.72 -4.90 -7.90
CA ILE A 261 -8.52 -3.93 -8.63
C ILE A 261 -8.18 -2.52 -8.14
N GLY A 262 -7.66 -1.71 -9.07
CA GLY A 262 -7.19 -0.35 -8.83
C GLY A 262 -5.76 -0.25 -8.29
N ALA A 263 -5.00 0.74 -8.75
CA ALA A 263 -3.58 0.88 -8.42
C ALA A 263 -3.33 1.64 -7.10
N GLN A 264 -4.24 2.54 -6.71
CA GLN A 264 -4.09 3.45 -5.57
C GLN A 264 -3.94 2.69 -4.24
N CYS A 265 -2.95 3.04 -3.40
CA CYS A 265 -2.74 2.37 -2.10
C CYS A 265 -3.32 3.12 -0.90
N ASP A 266 -3.75 4.37 -1.10
CA ASP A 266 -4.09 5.30 -0.01
C ASP A 266 -5.46 5.05 0.63
N LYS A 267 -5.43 4.57 1.88
CA LYS A 267 -6.59 4.58 2.79
C LYS A 267 -6.70 5.93 3.50
N LEU A 268 -7.61 6.79 3.03
CA LEU A 268 -7.88 8.08 3.67
C LEU A 268 -8.58 7.90 5.02
N GLN A 269 -8.05 8.55 6.05
CA GLN A 269 -8.63 8.62 7.38
C GLN A 269 -9.02 10.07 7.69
N LEU A 270 -9.89 10.27 8.69
CA LEU A 270 -10.19 11.61 9.22
C LEU A 270 -8.96 12.32 9.80
N SER A 271 -7.93 11.58 10.15
CA SER A 271 -6.62 12.05 10.64
C SER A 271 -5.60 12.33 9.52
N SER A 272 -5.83 11.87 8.28
CA SER A 272 -4.92 12.08 7.15
C SER A 272 -4.66 13.57 6.93
N ILE A 273 -3.44 13.93 6.56
CA ILE A 273 -2.97 15.32 6.49
C ILE A 273 -3.85 16.15 5.55
N ASN A 274 -4.20 15.61 4.38
CA ASN A 274 -5.04 16.26 3.37
C ASN A 274 -6.54 16.24 3.71
N VAL A 275 -6.95 15.58 4.80
CA VAL A 275 -8.36 15.42 5.22
C VAL A 275 -8.65 16.22 6.48
N LYS A 276 -7.84 16.08 7.53
CA LYS A 276 -8.15 16.47 8.93
C LYS A 276 -8.67 17.88 9.16
N ASN A 277 -8.22 18.85 8.36
CA ASN A 277 -8.61 20.27 8.45
C ASN A 277 -9.41 20.75 7.22
N SER A 278 -9.93 19.81 6.43
CA SER A 278 -10.58 20.05 5.15
C SER A 278 -11.74 19.03 4.96
N HIS A 279 -11.87 18.50 3.75
CA HIS A 279 -12.90 17.55 3.34
C HIS A 279 -12.27 16.26 2.85
N MET A 280 -13.00 15.17 3.00
CA MET A 280 -12.78 13.93 2.28
C MET A 280 -13.44 14.09 0.90
N LYS A 281 -12.66 14.04 -0.18
CA LYS A 281 -13.08 14.24 -1.58
C LYS A 281 -13.46 12.95 -2.31
N ARG A 282 -13.01 11.80 -1.82
CA ARG A 282 -13.33 10.46 -2.36
C ARG A 282 -13.56 9.46 -1.24
N MET A 283 -14.00 8.26 -1.59
CA MET A 283 -14.15 7.17 -0.64
C MET A 283 -12.83 6.84 0.10
N PRO A 284 -12.90 6.46 1.39
CA PRO A 284 -11.71 6.13 2.20
C PRO A 284 -10.79 5.11 1.54
N ILE A 285 -11.39 4.07 0.96
CA ILE A 285 -10.76 2.96 0.25
C ILE A 285 -11.43 2.90 -1.13
N ILE A 286 -10.65 2.58 -2.15
CA ILE A 286 -11.08 2.47 -3.56
C ILE A 286 -10.44 1.27 -4.29
N THR A 287 -9.70 0.42 -3.59
CA THR A 287 -9.00 -0.73 -4.17
C THR A 287 -9.29 -1.99 -3.36
N GLU A 288 -9.39 -3.12 -4.05
CA GLU A 288 -9.73 -4.42 -3.47
C GLU A 288 -8.80 -5.50 -4.04
N GLU A 289 -8.49 -6.51 -3.22
CA GLU A 289 -7.61 -7.62 -3.57
C GLU A 289 -8.35 -8.95 -3.35
N PHE A 290 -8.14 -9.89 -4.26
CA PHE A 290 -8.84 -11.16 -4.35
C PHE A 290 -7.84 -12.29 -4.61
N THR A 291 -7.82 -13.30 -3.74
CA THR A 291 -7.07 -14.54 -3.96
C THR A 291 -7.88 -15.48 -4.86
N ALA A 292 -7.25 -16.05 -5.88
CA ALA A 292 -7.85 -17.07 -6.74
C ALA A 292 -7.36 -18.49 -6.38
N ASN A 293 -8.21 -19.47 -6.66
CA ASN A 293 -7.87 -20.89 -6.62
C ASN A 293 -7.72 -21.41 -8.07
N PRO A 294 -7.10 -22.60 -8.27
CA PRO A 294 -7.14 -23.29 -9.56
C PRO A 294 -8.59 -23.46 -10.08
N GLY A 295 -8.79 -23.33 -11.38
CA GLY A 295 -10.12 -23.33 -12.01
C GLY A 295 -10.84 -21.98 -11.93
N THR A 296 -12.18 -22.04 -11.99
CA THR A 296 -13.05 -20.85 -12.10
C THR A 296 -13.30 -20.15 -10.77
N ASN A 297 -12.99 -18.85 -10.71
CA ASN A 297 -13.27 -17.95 -9.60
C ASN A 297 -14.21 -16.83 -10.05
N HIS A 298 -15.12 -16.39 -9.16
CA HIS A 298 -16.01 -15.26 -9.40
C HIS A 298 -15.81 -14.21 -8.32
N PHE A 299 -15.64 -12.95 -8.75
CA PHE A 299 -15.34 -11.81 -7.89
C PHE A 299 -16.23 -10.62 -8.26
N ARG A 300 -16.31 -9.64 -7.36
CA ARG A 300 -16.97 -8.35 -7.62
C ARG A 300 -16.24 -7.27 -6.86
N SER A 301 -15.72 -6.27 -7.57
CA SER A 301 -15.28 -5.04 -6.93
C SER A 301 -16.45 -4.08 -6.78
N GLN A 302 -16.55 -3.41 -5.63
CA GLN A 302 -17.54 -2.36 -5.41
C GLN A 302 -17.10 -0.98 -5.89
N TYR A 303 -15.81 -0.79 -6.16
CA TYR A 303 -15.23 0.47 -6.61
C TYR A 303 -14.92 0.46 -8.11
N GLY A 304 -14.60 -0.70 -8.66
CA GLY A 304 -14.01 -0.81 -9.98
C GLY A 304 -12.57 -0.28 -10.02
N GLY A 305 -11.89 -0.47 -11.14
CA GLY A 305 -10.48 -0.10 -11.29
C GLY A 305 -9.77 -0.91 -12.36
N ASN A 306 -8.54 -0.51 -12.71
CA ASN A 306 -7.67 -1.34 -13.55
C ASN A 306 -7.45 -2.71 -12.89
N LEU A 307 -7.47 -3.78 -13.70
CA LEU A 307 -7.15 -5.13 -13.24
C LEU A 307 -5.63 -5.32 -13.27
N ILE A 308 -5.08 -5.71 -12.13
CA ILE A 308 -3.64 -5.87 -11.92
C ILE A 308 -3.44 -7.26 -11.32
N PHE A 309 -2.49 -8.03 -11.86
CA PHE A 309 -2.01 -9.24 -11.18
C PHE A 309 -0.82 -8.86 -10.31
N THR A 310 -0.86 -9.25 -9.04
CA THR A 310 0.19 -8.98 -8.07
C THR A 310 0.76 -10.30 -7.57
N PHE A 311 2.08 -10.36 -7.47
CA PHE A 311 2.78 -11.61 -7.17
C PHE A 311 3.47 -11.59 -5.81
N GLU A 312 3.38 -12.71 -5.10
CA GLU A 312 4.16 -12.97 -3.88
C GLU A 312 5.41 -13.81 -4.23
N ASP A 313 6.53 -13.55 -3.52
CA ASP A 313 7.77 -14.31 -3.65
C ASP A 313 7.53 -15.82 -3.42
N GLY A 314 8.05 -16.68 -4.30
CA GLY A 314 7.88 -18.12 -4.16
C GLY A 314 8.47 -18.95 -5.31
N GLU A 315 7.70 -19.92 -5.81
CA GLU A 315 8.07 -20.75 -6.96
C GLU A 315 8.02 -19.92 -8.26
N PHE A 316 9.01 -20.11 -9.14
CA PHE A 316 9.08 -19.48 -10.45
C PHE A 316 8.35 -20.34 -11.48
N PHE A 317 7.33 -19.80 -12.15
CA PHE A 317 6.53 -20.51 -13.17
C PHE A 317 5.86 -19.54 -14.14
N THR A 318 5.25 -20.06 -15.20
CA THR A 318 4.34 -19.31 -16.07
C THR A 318 2.95 -19.92 -15.99
N ALA A 319 1.90 -19.10 -16.10
CA ALA A 319 0.51 -19.53 -16.15
C ALA A 319 -0.29 -18.66 -17.12
N GLU A 320 -1.44 -19.16 -17.58
CA GLU A 320 -2.42 -18.35 -18.30
C GLU A 320 -3.66 -18.15 -17.42
N ALA A 321 -4.17 -16.93 -17.38
CA ALA A 321 -5.43 -16.61 -16.70
C ALA A 321 -6.46 -16.12 -17.72
N GLU A 322 -7.59 -16.82 -17.84
CA GLU A 322 -8.73 -16.29 -18.60
C GLU A 322 -9.54 -15.36 -17.70
N VAL A 323 -9.84 -14.17 -18.20
CA VAL A 323 -10.60 -13.14 -17.49
C VAL A 323 -11.83 -12.80 -18.31
N HIS A 324 -13.01 -12.84 -17.70
CA HIS A 324 -14.30 -12.58 -18.36
C HIS A 324 -15.13 -11.53 -17.64
N ASN A 325 -16.03 -10.90 -18.40
CA ASN A 325 -16.91 -9.81 -17.97
C ASN A 325 -16.14 -8.57 -17.46
N VAL A 326 -15.13 -8.18 -18.23
CA VAL A 326 -14.26 -7.02 -17.99
C VAL A 326 -14.32 -6.04 -19.16
N VAL A 327 -13.80 -4.83 -18.96
CA VAL A 327 -13.82 -3.73 -19.93
C VAL A 327 -12.41 -3.51 -20.46
N GLU A 328 -12.26 -3.23 -21.75
CA GLU A 328 -10.98 -2.79 -22.31
C GLU A 328 -10.66 -1.36 -21.86
N ALA A 329 -9.47 -1.16 -21.30
CA ALA A 329 -8.96 0.14 -20.87
C ALA A 329 -8.00 0.75 -21.90
N PRO A 330 -7.87 2.08 -21.97
CA PRO A 330 -6.75 2.69 -22.68
C PRO A 330 -5.42 2.19 -22.13
N TYR A 331 -4.66 1.55 -23.00
CA TYR A 331 -3.37 0.94 -22.69
C TYR A 331 -2.35 1.27 -23.77
N PHE A 332 -1.16 1.65 -23.34
CA PHE A 332 0.01 1.85 -24.18
C PHE A 332 1.20 1.12 -23.56
N ARG A 333 1.91 0.30 -24.34
CA ARG A 333 3.21 -0.25 -23.97
C ARG A 333 4.30 0.20 -24.91
N LEU A 334 5.33 0.84 -24.36
CA LEU A 334 6.49 1.32 -25.09
C LEU A 334 7.13 0.19 -25.89
N SER A 335 7.47 0.47 -27.16
CA SER A 335 8.03 -0.48 -28.14
C SER A 335 7.12 -1.65 -28.55
N GLN A 336 5.88 -1.72 -28.07
CA GLN A 336 4.91 -2.75 -28.48
C GLN A 336 3.66 -2.14 -29.14
N THR A 337 3.09 -1.08 -28.55
CA THR A 337 1.92 -0.37 -29.10
C THR A 337 2.36 0.63 -30.18
N SER A 338 1.81 0.49 -31.38
CA SER A 338 1.99 1.46 -32.47
C SER A 338 1.11 2.71 -32.30
N ALA A 339 1.37 3.76 -33.09
CA ALA A 339 0.57 4.98 -33.07
C ALA A 339 -0.91 4.73 -33.44
N ASP A 340 -1.16 3.93 -34.49
CA ASP A 340 -2.53 3.60 -34.94
C ASP A 340 -3.29 2.78 -33.89
N GLU A 341 -2.62 1.85 -33.20
CA GLU A 341 -3.20 1.11 -32.06
C GLU A 341 -3.48 2.03 -30.87
N TRP A 342 -2.61 3.02 -30.60
CA TRP A 342 -2.85 4.00 -29.56
C TRP A 342 -4.06 4.89 -29.86
N GLU A 343 -4.23 5.34 -31.10
CA GLU A 343 -5.39 6.12 -31.53
C GLU A 343 -6.72 5.40 -31.27
N VAL A 344 -6.76 4.08 -31.47
CA VAL A 344 -7.92 3.24 -31.13
C VAL A 344 -8.02 3.03 -29.61
N SER A 345 -6.90 2.71 -28.94
CA SER A 345 -6.85 2.37 -27.51
C SER A 345 -7.26 3.54 -26.62
N ARG A 346 -6.82 4.77 -26.94
CA ARG A 346 -7.10 5.97 -26.14
C ARG A 346 -8.56 6.42 -26.14
N ALA A 347 -9.37 5.86 -27.04
CA ALA A 347 -10.82 6.08 -27.12
C ALA A 347 -11.64 5.02 -26.35
N ARG A 348 -11.01 4.01 -25.72
CA ARG A 348 -11.69 2.96 -24.96
C ARG A 348 -12.41 3.52 -23.72
N GLY A 349 -13.61 3.01 -23.44
CA GLY A 349 -14.55 3.56 -22.45
C GLY A 349 -14.25 3.29 -20.96
N ALA A 350 -13.04 2.87 -20.58
CA ALA A 350 -12.66 2.75 -19.17
C ALA A 350 -12.28 4.13 -18.58
N PRO A 351 -12.52 4.41 -17.29
CA PRO A 351 -12.19 5.71 -16.68
C PRO A 351 -10.70 5.98 -16.43
N GLN A 352 -9.88 4.92 -16.35
CA GLN A 352 -8.45 5.01 -16.07
C GLN A 352 -7.65 4.33 -17.17
N ALA A 353 -6.57 4.99 -17.57
CA ALA A 353 -5.61 4.56 -18.58
C ALA A 353 -4.32 4.08 -17.92
N VAL A 354 -3.63 3.16 -18.58
CA VAL A 354 -2.32 2.65 -18.17
C VAL A 354 -1.30 2.86 -19.27
N LEU A 355 -0.15 3.46 -18.94
CA LEU A 355 0.98 3.62 -19.85
C LEU A 355 2.20 2.95 -19.25
N GLU A 356 2.83 2.05 -19.98
CA GLU A 356 3.84 1.12 -19.46
C GLU A 356 5.12 1.12 -20.32
N SER A 357 6.26 1.07 -19.66
CA SER A 357 7.56 0.67 -20.22
C SER A 357 8.07 -0.55 -19.46
N ASP A 358 9.32 -0.97 -19.69
CA ASP A 358 9.94 -2.01 -18.87
C ASP A 358 10.45 -1.48 -17.52
N LYS A 359 10.36 -0.17 -17.25
CA LYS A 359 10.84 0.49 -16.02
C LYS A 359 9.75 1.22 -15.23
N VAL A 360 8.71 1.71 -15.91
CA VAL A 360 7.69 2.61 -15.34
C VAL A 360 6.28 2.18 -15.75
N VAL A 361 5.33 2.30 -14.82
CA VAL A 361 3.90 2.22 -15.08
C VAL A 361 3.24 3.51 -14.60
N LEU A 362 2.48 4.17 -15.47
CA LEU A 362 1.64 5.30 -15.14
C LEU A 362 0.19 4.83 -15.07
N VAL A 363 -0.54 5.22 -14.03
CA VAL A 363 -2.00 5.02 -13.93
C VAL A 363 -2.67 6.39 -13.80
N VAL A 364 -3.40 6.77 -14.84
CA VAL A 364 -3.91 8.13 -15.05
C VAL A 364 -5.39 8.11 -15.42
N ARG A 365 -6.05 9.28 -15.44
CA ARG A 365 -7.43 9.37 -15.94
C ARG A 365 -7.43 9.20 -17.45
N SER A 366 -8.40 8.47 -18.00
CA SER A 366 -8.51 8.30 -19.45
C SER A 366 -8.75 9.62 -20.19
N SER A 367 -9.34 10.63 -19.54
CA SER A 367 -9.41 11.99 -20.09
C SER A 367 -8.03 12.54 -20.42
N ASP A 368 -7.09 12.45 -19.47
CA ASP A 368 -5.73 12.98 -19.60
C ASP A 368 -4.92 12.20 -20.65
N ALA A 369 -5.09 10.87 -20.68
CA ALA A 369 -4.44 10.03 -21.68
C ALA A 369 -5.01 10.21 -23.09
N SER A 370 -6.32 10.48 -23.23
CA SER A 370 -6.94 10.71 -24.54
C SER A 370 -6.38 11.96 -25.25
N GLU A 371 -5.93 12.96 -24.49
CA GLU A 371 -5.30 14.17 -24.99
C GLU A 371 -3.82 13.99 -25.39
N LEU A 372 -3.20 12.84 -25.10
CA LEU A 372 -1.77 12.58 -25.37
C LEU A 372 -1.56 11.97 -26.77
N PRO A 373 -0.93 12.68 -27.73
CA PRO A 373 -0.63 12.15 -29.06
C PRO A 373 0.67 11.32 -29.11
N CYS A 374 1.63 11.61 -28.24
CA CYS A 374 2.98 11.02 -28.26
C CYS A 374 3.28 10.23 -26.97
N PRO A 375 2.60 9.10 -26.71
CA PRO A 375 2.81 8.32 -25.49
C PRO A 375 4.19 7.66 -25.44
N ASP A 376 4.79 7.36 -26.60
CA ASP A 376 6.14 6.80 -26.69
C ASP A 376 7.19 7.80 -26.21
N GLU A 377 7.06 9.08 -26.58
CA GLU A 377 7.92 10.16 -26.10
C GLU A 377 7.78 10.36 -24.59
N LEU A 378 6.54 10.36 -24.06
CA LEU A 378 6.29 10.45 -22.62
C LEU A 378 7.02 9.33 -21.86
N MET A 379 6.82 8.07 -22.28
CA MET A 379 7.41 6.93 -21.58
C MET A 379 8.94 6.90 -21.72
N LYS A 380 9.51 7.30 -22.87
CA LYS A 380 10.96 7.48 -23.04
C LYS A 380 11.54 8.53 -22.08
N ARG A 381 10.83 9.64 -21.85
CA ARG A 381 11.25 10.68 -20.88
C ARG A 381 11.22 10.15 -19.44
N TYR A 382 10.20 9.37 -19.05
CA TYR A 382 10.15 8.70 -17.74
C TYR A 382 11.28 7.67 -17.56
N ASP A 383 11.53 6.83 -18.57
CA ASP A 383 12.62 5.85 -18.56
C ASP A 383 13.99 6.53 -18.41
N TYR A 384 14.22 7.65 -19.10
CA TYR A 384 15.45 8.43 -18.98
C TYR A 384 15.67 8.97 -17.55
N VAL A 385 14.62 9.44 -16.89
CA VAL A 385 14.69 9.86 -15.47
C VAL A 385 15.08 8.68 -14.58
N VAL A 386 14.43 7.52 -14.74
CA VAL A 386 14.76 6.31 -13.98
C VAL A 386 16.19 5.83 -14.24
N ASP A 387 16.70 5.95 -15.46
CA ASP A 387 18.11 5.64 -15.78
C ASP A 387 19.08 6.58 -15.06
N LYS A 388 18.75 7.87 -14.92
CA LYS A 388 19.56 8.80 -14.11
C LYS A 388 19.50 8.47 -12.62
N MET A 389 18.33 8.07 -12.10
CA MET A 389 18.23 7.61 -10.71
C MET A 389 19.06 6.34 -10.47
N ASN A 390 18.92 5.35 -11.34
CA ASN A 390 19.69 4.12 -11.31
C ASN A 390 21.21 4.39 -11.37
N PHE A 391 21.60 5.34 -12.22
CA PHE A 391 22.99 5.78 -12.32
C PHE A 391 23.48 6.41 -11.01
N LEU A 392 22.77 7.35 -10.38
CA LEU A 392 23.26 7.96 -9.12
C LEU A 392 23.26 6.96 -7.95
N ALA A 393 22.29 6.06 -7.91
CA ALA A 393 22.27 4.93 -6.97
C ALA A 393 23.42 3.93 -7.22
N GLY A 394 24.21 4.12 -8.28
CA GLY A 394 25.42 3.35 -8.54
C GLY A 394 25.16 1.93 -9.02
N PHE A 395 23.97 1.61 -9.55
CA PHE A 395 23.73 0.32 -10.19
C PHE A 395 24.62 0.15 -11.43
N SER A 396 24.92 -1.11 -11.78
CA SER A 396 25.80 -1.52 -12.88
C SER A 396 25.33 -2.87 -13.45
N LEU A 397 26.05 -3.43 -14.43
CA LEU A 397 25.74 -4.76 -14.95
C LEU A 397 25.92 -5.88 -13.91
N ASP A 398 26.89 -5.74 -13.00
CA ASP A 398 27.19 -6.71 -11.93
C ASP A 398 26.36 -6.49 -10.64
N ASP A 399 25.64 -5.37 -10.55
CA ASP A 399 24.79 -4.96 -9.44
C ASP A 399 23.59 -4.20 -10.05
N PRO A 400 22.65 -4.93 -10.69
CA PRO A 400 21.59 -4.33 -11.51
C PRO A 400 20.55 -3.58 -10.68
N PRO A 401 19.79 -2.65 -11.29
CA PRO A 401 18.66 -1.99 -10.65
C PRO A 401 17.53 -2.98 -10.31
N PRO A 402 16.51 -2.56 -9.53
CA PRO A 402 15.32 -3.37 -9.30
C PRO A 402 14.71 -3.88 -10.62
N ARG A 403 14.24 -5.14 -10.61
CA ARG A 403 13.55 -5.76 -11.76
C ARG A 403 12.11 -5.27 -11.91
N GLY A 404 11.48 -4.91 -10.80
CA GLY A 404 10.11 -4.40 -10.78
C GLY A 404 10.00 -2.96 -11.27
N LYS A 405 8.84 -2.60 -11.81
CA LYS A 405 8.59 -1.29 -12.42
C LYS A 405 8.19 -0.25 -11.39
N PHE A 406 8.61 1.01 -11.54
CA PHE A 406 8.11 2.10 -10.70
C PHE A 406 6.69 2.49 -11.12
N TRP A 407 5.72 2.30 -10.24
CA TRP A 407 4.33 2.72 -10.47
C TRP A 407 4.12 4.15 -9.97
N LEU A 408 3.72 5.06 -10.86
CA LEU A 408 3.28 6.42 -10.54
C LEU A 408 1.76 6.50 -10.79
N VAL A 409 0.99 6.80 -9.77
CA VAL A 409 -0.47 6.66 -9.77
C VAL A 409 -1.13 7.99 -9.42
N ASN A 410 -2.04 8.44 -10.29
CA ASN A 410 -2.87 9.60 -10.02
C ASN A 410 -4.08 9.26 -9.13
N ASP A 411 -4.42 10.19 -8.23
CA ASP A 411 -5.55 10.09 -7.29
C ASP A 411 -6.26 11.47 -7.16
N LEU A 412 -7.57 11.47 -6.85
CA LEU A 412 -8.35 12.66 -6.52
C LEU A 412 -7.97 13.26 -5.15
N GLN A 413 -7.50 12.42 -4.22
CA GLN A 413 -6.99 12.84 -2.92
C GLN A 413 -6.08 11.76 -2.33
N ILE A 414 -4.81 12.13 -2.13
CA ILE A 414 -3.82 11.33 -1.39
C ILE A 414 -3.82 11.68 0.11
N ILE A 415 -3.18 10.87 0.96
CA ILE A 415 -3.18 11.02 2.43
C ILE A 415 -2.51 12.31 2.91
N GLY A 416 -1.52 12.83 2.19
CA GLY A 416 -0.76 14.03 2.55
C GLY A 416 0.11 14.54 1.40
N GLY A 417 0.30 15.86 1.34
CA GLY A 417 1.10 16.50 0.28
C GLY A 417 0.33 16.63 -1.04
N SER A 418 1.01 17.08 -2.10
CA SER A 418 0.52 17.02 -3.48
C SER A 418 1.02 15.77 -4.23
N ALA A 419 2.10 15.15 -3.74
CA ALA A 419 2.53 13.80 -4.04
C ALA A 419 3.18 13.16 -2.80
N HIS A 420 3.42 11.86 -2.84
CA HIS A 420 4.39 11.20 -1.96
C HIS A 420 4.98 9.92 -2.58
N ALA A 421 6.20 9.62 -2.17
CA ALA A 421 6.93 8.38 -2.43
C ALA A 421 6.28 7.14 -1.80
N GLY A 422 6.85 5.97 -2.11
CA GLY A 422 6.33 4.65 -1.75
C GLY A 422 6.17 3.76 -2.97
N PHE A 423 5.43 2.65 -2.79
CA PHE A 423 5.00 1.79 -3.89
C PHE A 423 3.48 1.57 -3.82
N PRO A 424 2.71 2.05 -4.82
CA PRO A 424 3.11 3.04 -5.83
C PRO A 424 3.52 4.39 -5.25
N LEU A 425 4.13 5.24 -6.08
CA LEU A 425 4.21 6.68 -5.83
C LEU A 425 2.85 7.31 -6.15
N MET A 426 2.34 8.17 -5.27
CA MET A 426 0.98 8.70 -5.35
C MET A 426 1.00 10.21 -5.66
N PHE A 427 0.18 10.66 -6.62
CA PHE A 427 0.13 12.05 -7.08
C PHE A 427 -1.31 12.58 -7.14
N ASP A 428 -1.62 13.68 -6.44
CA ASP A 428 -2.93 14.35 -6.56
C ASP A 428 -3.03 15.01 -7.95
N PHE A 429 -3.99 14.54 -8.76
CA PHE A 429 -4.10 14.95 -10.17
C PHE A 429 -4.52 16.41 -10.38
N HIS A 430 -4.94 17.13 -9.33
CA HIS A 430 -5.16 18.58 -9.41
C HIS A 430 -3.85 19.36 -9.55
N PHE A 431 -2.73 18.79 -9.12
CA PHE A 431 -1.41 19.39 -9.20
C PHE A 431 -0.56 18.79 -10.33
N TYR A 432 -0.74 17.49 -10.61
CA TYR A 432 0.18 16.70 -11.42
C TYR A 432 -0.56 15.77 -12.39
N ASN A 433 -0.68 16.16 -13.66
CA ASN A 433 -1.17 15.27 -14.72
C ASN A 433 -0.01 14.42 -15.26
N LEU A 434 0.15 13.18 -14.77
CA LEU A 434 1.25 12.28 -15.16
C LEU A 434 1.25 11.92 -16.67
N ALA A 435 0.16 12.15 -17.41
CA ALA A 435 0.11 11.97 -18.87
C ALA A 435 0.69 13.16 -19.67
N SER A 436 1.13 14.24 -19.01
CA SER A 436 1.74 15.39 -19.69
C SER A 436 3.23 15.18 -20.00
N LEU A 437 3.64 15.52 -21.23
CA LEU A 437 5.03 15.41 -21.71
C LEU A 437 6.06 16.11 -20.82
N ASP A 438 5.67 17.16 -20.08
CA ASP A 438 6.58 17.93 -19.22
C ASP A 438 6.68 17.38 -17.79
N MET A 439 5.77 16.49 -17.35
CA MET A 439 5.83 15.91 -15.99
C MET A 439 7.10 15.12 -15.67
N PRO A 440 7.69 14.33 -16.59
CA PRO A 440 9.02 13.74 -16.38
C PRO A 440 10.11 14.76 -16.02
N HIS A 441 9.96 16.02 -16.44
CA HIS A 441 10.90 17.09 -16.14
C HIS A 441 10.54 17.90 -14.88
N HIS A 442 9.47 17.53 -14.17
CA HIS A 442 9.04 18.25 -12.98
C HIS A 442 9.74 17.74 -11.71
N TRP A 443 10.31 18.66 -10.92
CA TRP A 443 11.10 18.35 -9.72
C TRP A 443 10.43 17.36 -8.77
N CYS A 444 9.12 17.43 -8.60
CA CYS A 444 8.36 16.53 -7.72
C CYS A 444 8.52 15.06 -8.14
N VAL A 445 8.51 14.73 -9.44
CA VAL A 445 8.75 13.35 -9.92
C VAL A 445 10.12 12.85 -9.46
N TRP A 446 11.16 13.69 -9.60
CA TRP A 446 12.51 13.32 -9.18
C TRP A 446 12.67 13.25 -7.67
N HIS A 447 11.91 14.05 -6.92
CA HIS A 447 11.92 14.09 -5.46
C HIS A 447 11.27 12.84 -4.86
N GLU A 448 10.06 12.47 -5.32
CA GLU A 448 9.38 11.27 -4.84
C GLU A 448 10.08 9.98 -5.30
N LEU A 449 10.63 9.95 -6.52
CA LEU A 449 11.54 8.86 -6.92
C LEU A 449 12.80 8.86 -6.05
N GLY A 450 13.42 10.03 -5.82
CA GLY A 450 14.60 10.18 -4.98
C GLY A 450 14.41 9.59 -3.58
N HIS A 451 13.25 9.80 -2.96
CA HIS A 451 12.85 9.16 -1.71
C HIS A 451 12.85 7.62 -1.80
N ASN A 452 12.35 7.05 -2.89
CA ASN A 452 12.41 5.60 -3.07
C ASN A 452 13.85 5.06 -3.19
N TYR A 453 14.76 5.80 -3.82
CA TYR A 453 16.17 5.42 -3.98
C TYR A 453 17.04 5.65 -2.73
N GLN A 454 16.52 6.28 -1.67
CA GLN A 454 17.27 6.50 -0.42
C GLN A 454 17.66 5.19 0.26
N GLN A 455 18.88 5.17 0.79
CA GLN A 455 19.33 4.15 1.74
C GLN A 455 19.00 4.60 3.17
N GLY A 456 17.69 4.81 3.40
CA GLY A 456 17.12 5.55 4.52
C GLY A 456 17.74 5.21 5.87
N PHE A 457 17.57 3.97 6.34
CA PHE A 457 18.07 3.53 7.65
C PHE A 457 19.60 3.37 7.72
N PHE A 458 20.29 3.26 6.58
CA PHE A 458 21.73 2.94 6.55
C PHE A 458 22.61 4.19 6.61
N TRP A 459 22.20 5.27 5.95
CA TRP A 459 22.86 6.56 6.08
C TRP A 459 21.98 7.77 5.72
N SER A 460 21.06 7.63 4.78
CA SER A 460 20.39 8.81 4.18
C SER A 460 19.57 9.61 5.20
N ASN A 461 18.86 8.95 6.12
CA ASN A 461 17.98 9.64 7.08
C ASN A 461 18.73 10.51 8.10
N VAL A 462 19.96 10.14 8.50
CA VAL A 462 20.72 10.95 9.48
C VAL A 462 21.28 12.24 8.89
N TYR A 463 21.42 12.29 7.57
CA TYR A 463 21.69 13.51 6.79
C TYR A 463 20.39 14.24 6.35
N GLY A 464 19.23 13.80 6.86
CA GLY A 464 17.92 14.37 6.56
C GLY A 464 17.30 13.74 5.31
N SER A 465 16.09 13.17 5.48
CA SER A 465 15.40 12.50 4.38
C SER A 465 15.13 13.45 3.21
N GLU A 466 14.46 14.58 3.48
CA GLU A 466 14.21 15.65 2.49
C GLU A 466 15.47 16.14 1.76
N ALA A 467 16.62 16.15 2.43
CA ALA A 467 17.88 16.59 1.82
C ALA A 467 18.42 15.51 0.88
N THR A 468 18.48 14.26 1.34
CA THR A 468 19.05 13.12 0.60
C THR A 468 18.15 12.59 -0.52
N ALA A 469 16.83 12.83 -0.47
CA ALA A 469 15.96 12.64 -1.64
C ALA A 469 16.28 13.70 -2.72
N ASN A 470 16.42 14.97 -2.32
CA ASN A 470 16.80 16.06 -3.24
C ASN A 470 18.23 15.94 -3.81
N LEU A 471 19.09 15.07 -3.27
CA LEU A 471 20.36 14.67 -3.89
C LEU A 471 20.14 14.08 -5.29
N PHE A 472 19.14 13.20 -5.42
CA PHE A 472 18.73 12.60 -6.69
C PHE A 472 18.09 13.66 -7.60
N SER A 473 17.26 14.54 -7.06
CA SER A 473 16.63 15.63 -7.83
C SER A 473 17.64 16.63 -8.40
N LEU A 474 18.66 17.04 -7.63
CA LEU A 474 19.75 17.88 -8.12
C LEU A 474 20.57 17.17 -9.20
N PHE A 475 20.87 15.88 -9.03
CA PHE A 475 21.57 15.12 -10.07
C PHE A 475 20.77 15.11 -11.37
N VAL A 476 19.47 14.79 -11.33
CA VAL A 476 18.63 14.76 -12.53
C VAL A 476 18.52 16.16 -13.17
N GLN A 477 18.41 17.23 -12.38
CA GLN A 477 18.45 18.61 -12.88
C GLN A 477 19.77 18.91 -13.61
N GLU A 478 20.92 18.60 -12.99
CA GLU A 478 22.25 18.84 -13.56
C GLU A 478 22.43 18.04 -14.87
N GLN A 479 21.89 16.81 -14.93
CA GLN A 479 21.97 15.93 -16.10
C GLN A 479 21.02 16.27 -17.24
N LEU A 480 19.89 16.95 -16.97
CA LEU A 480 18.93 17.39 -17.99
C LEU A 480 19.22 18.80 -18.50
N PHE A 481 19.61 19.71 -17.60
CA PHE A 481 19.62 21.16 -17.87
C PHE A 481 20.98 21.81 -17.63
N GLY A 482 21.95 21.11 -17.03
CA GLY A 482 23.26 21.68 -16.69
C GLY A 482 23.19 22.74 -15.58
N THR A 483 22.11 22.79 -14.80
CA THR A 483 21.93 23.77 -13.71
C THR A 483 21.87 23.12 -12.33
N ASP A 484 22.13 23.94 -11.30
CA ASP A 484 22.14 23.57 -9.89
C ASP A 484 21.21 24.52 -9.13
N ARG A 485 20.07 24.01 -8.66
CA ARG A 485 19.06 24.78 -7.92
C ARG A 485 19.59 25.45 -6.65
N LEU A 486 20.56 24.85 -5.95
CA LEU A 486 21.17 25.48 -4.78
C LEU A 486 21.96 26.72 -5.19
N LYS A 487 22.62 26.67 -6.35
CA LYS A 487 23.36 27.81 -6.91
C LYS A 487 22.40 28.90 -7.41
N GLU A 488 21.36 28.53 -8.13
CA GLU A 488 20.30 29.44 -8.62
C GLU A 488 19.62 30.19 -7.47
N ASN A 489 19.37 29.52 -6.34
CA ASN A 489 18.79 30.13 -5.14
C ASN A 489 19.79 30.89 -4.26
N GLY A 490 21.10 30.73 -4.46
CA GLY A 490 22.14 31.25 -3.57
C GLY A 490 22.25 30.51 -2.22
N ASP A 491 21.81 29.26 -2.15
CA ASP A 491 21.73 28.49 -0.89
C ASP A 491 23.11 28.11 -0.31
N TYR A 492 24.16 27.99 -1.14
CA TYR A 492 25.54 27.81 -0.67
C TYR A 492 26.00 28.94 0.26
N GLN A 493 25.80 30.21 -0.15
CA GLN A 493 26.15 31.37 0.67
C GLN A 493 25.30 31.43 1.94
N LYS A 494 23.98 31.25 1.82
CA LYS A 494 23.06 31.27 2.98
C LYS A 494 23.40 30.20 4.02
N ALA A 495 23.77 29.01 3.56
CA ALA A 495 24.21 27.93 4.44
C ALA A 495 25.55 28.26 5.10
N ALA A 496 26.53 28.76 4.35
CA ALA A 496 27.82 29.18 4.88
C ALA A 496 27.68 30.27 5.96
N ASP A 497 26.87 31.31 5.71
CA ASP A 497 26.59 32.38 6.67
C ASP A 497 25.88 31.85 7.93
N ALA A 498 24.95 30.90 7.76
CA ALA A 498 24.24 30.28 8.88
C ALA A 498 25.18 29.43 9.77
N ILE A 499 26.05 28.61 9.17
CA ILE A 499 27.07 27.83 9.91
C ILE A 499 28.08 28.75 10.60
N ASP A 500 28.56 29.80 9.91
CA ASP A 500 29.48 30.78 10.50
C ASP A 500 28.83 31.58 11.66
N SER A 501 27.49 31.74 11.65
CA SER A 501 26.73 32.31 12.76
C SER A 501 26.49 31.35 13.94
N GLY A 502 26.96 30.11 13.85
CA GLY A 502 26.85 29.09 14.89
C GLY A 502 25.66 28.13 14.77
N GLN A 503 24.97 28.08 13.63
CA GLN A 503 23.99 27.02 13.37
C GLN A 503 24.71 25.68 13.16
N TYR A 504 24.15 24.58 13.66
CA TYR A 504 24.64 23.23 13.40
C TYR A 504 23.75 22.48 12.41
N PHE A 505 24.34 21.53 11.67
CA PHE A 505 23.67 20.73 10.65
C PHE A 505 22.30 20.19 11.08
N LYS A 506 22.17 19.69 12.31
CA LYS A 506 20.91 19.12 12.82
C LYS A 506 19.74 20.10 12.73
N ASP A 507 20.00 21.39 12.95
CA ASP A 507 19.02 22.48 13.05
C ASP A 507 18.77 23.17 11.68
N CYS A 508 19.55 22.81 10.65
CA CYS A 508 19.43 23.36 9.30
C CYS A 508 18.18 22.86 8.54
N SER A 509 17.77 23.65 7.53
CA SER A 509 16.75 23.26 6.54
C SER A 509 17.22 22.09 5.67
N SER A 510 16.29 21.43 4.95
CA SER A 510 16.64 20.37 3.99
C SER A 510 17.62 20.86 2.90
N TRP A 511 17.41 22.07 2.38
CA TRP A 511 18.31 22.69 1.40
C TRP A 511 19.73 22.92 1.97
N HIS A 512 19.85 23.48 3.18
CA HIS A 512 21.16 23.66 3.81
C HIS A 512 21.83 22.32 4.18
N LYS A 513 21.05 21.30 4.56
CA LYS A 513 21.57 19.93 4.77
C LYS A 513 22.07 19.29 3.47
N LEU A 514 21.46 19.62 2.33
CA LEU A 514 21.93 19.18 1.02
C LEU A 514 23.19 19.95 0.57
N VAL A 515 23.30 21.25 0.90
CA VAL A 515 24.52 22.03 0.68
C VAL A 515 25.74 21.35 1.30
N PHE A 516 25.68 20.83 2.52
CA PHE A 516 26.79 20.07 3.13
C PHE A 516 27.32 18.94 2.24
N LEU A 517 26.43 18.15 1.63
CA LEU A 517 26.81 17.07 0.73
C LEU A 517 27.37 17.60 -0.60
N MET A 518 26.82 18.71 -1.11
CA MET A 518 27.26 19.32 -2.36
C MET A 518 28.59 20.09 -2.23
N GLU A 519 28.88 20.71 -1.10
CA GLU A 519 30.21 21.31 -0.82
C GLU A 519 31.31 20.25 -0.89
N ILE A 520 31.08 19.06 -0.33
CA ILE A 520 32.02 17.93 -0.44
C ILE A 520 32.17 17.51 -1.92
N LYS A 521 31.07 17.33 -2.66
CA LYS A 521 31.10 17.02 -4.11
C LYS A 521 31.94 18.04 -4.90
N HIS A 522 31.73 19.33 -4.67
CA HIS A 522 32.36 20.41 -5.43
C HIS A 522 33.82 20.65 -5.03
N ALA A 523 34.21 20.34 -3.79
CA ALA A 523 35.60 20.40 -3.33
C ALA A 523 36.50 19.32 -3.97
N PHE A 524 35.91 18.19 -4.40
CA PHE A 524 36.61 17.07 -5.04
C PHE A 524 36.04 16.80 -6.45
N PRO A 525 36.22 17.72 -7.41
CA PRO A 525 35.52 17.67 -8.70
C PRO A 525 35.96 16.50 -9.61
N ASP A 526 37.12 15.91 -9.36
CA ASP A 526 37.59 14.67 -10.00
C ASP A 526 36.82 13.42 -9.54
N LYS A 527 36.21 13.49 -8.34
CA LYS A 527 35.30 12.47 -7.82
C LYS A 527 33.84 12.83 -8.12
N GLY A 528 33.42 14.06 -7.82
CA GLY A 528 32.08 14.57 -8.12
C GLY A 528 30.94 13.63 -7.68
N TRP A 529 30.00 13.35 -8.57
CA TRP A 529 28.86 12.45 -8.29
C TRP A 529 29.24 10.98 -8.05
N GLU A 530 30.43 10.53 -8.46
CA GLU A 530 30.92 9.17 -8.20
C GLU A 530 31.09 8.90 -6.69
N MET A 531 31.25 9.95 -5.87
CA MET A 531 31.25 9.86 -4.41
C MET A 531 29.99 9.18 -3.87
N PHE A 532 28.82 9.64 -4.31
CA PHE A 532 27.54 9.09 -3.87
C PHE A 532 27.26 7.73 -4.51
N ARG A 533 27.65 7.52 -5.77
CA ARG A 533 27.53 6.20 -6.43
C ARG A 533 28.29 5.12 -5.67
N ARG A 534 29.54 5.40 -5.29
CA ARG A 534 30.38 4.48 -4.49
C ARG A 534 29.85 4.30 -3.08
N LEU A 535 29.29 5.33 -2.46
CA LEU A 535 28.62 5.21 -1.16
C LEU A 535 27.43 4.23 -1.25
N HIS A 536 26.55 4.41 -2.24
CA HIS A 536 25.40 3.51 -2.43
C HIS A 536 25.81 2.05 -2.69
N GLN A 537 26.80 1.83 -3.57
CA GLN A 537 27.37 0.50 -3.83
C GLN A 537 27.98 -0.13 -2.58
N ARG A 538 28.74 0.62 -1.78
CA ARG A 538 29.34 0.10 -0.54
C ARG A 538 28.27 -0.28 0.49
N THR A 539 27.16 0.47 0.58
CA THR A 539 26.04 0.12 1.46
C THR A 539 25.31 -1.14 0.98
N ARG A 540 25.10 -1.32 -0.32
CA ARG A 540 24.50 -2.56 -0.88
C ARG A 540 25.41 -3.79 -0.74
N ARG A 541 26.72 -3.59 -0.61
CA ARG A 541 27.71 -4.67 -0.38
C ARG A 541 27.89 -5.07 1.08
N LEU A 542 27.26 -4.38 2.02
CA LEU A 542 27.23 -4.81 3.43
C LEU A 542 26.46 -6.13 3.56
N SER A 543 27.03 -7.07 4.32
CA SER A 543 26.30 -8.26 4.76
C SER A 543 25.08 -7.86 5.60
N GLU A 544 24.08 -8.74 5.71
CA GLU A 544 22.87 -8.44 6.50
C GLU A 544 23.21 -8.04 7.95
N GLN A 545 24.16 -8.73 8.59
CA GLN A 545 24.59 -8.40 9.96
C GLN A 545 25.22 -7.00 10.07
N GLU A 546 26.04 -6.59 9.09
CA GLU A 546 26.62 -5.24 9.07
C GLU A 546 25.55 -4.18 8.77
N ALA A 547 24.62 -4.48 7.86
CA ALA A 547 23.52 -3.62 7.47
C ALA A 547 22.52 -3.41 8.61
N GLU A 548 22.15 -4.46 9.35
CA GLU A 548 21.34 -4.42 10.57
C GLU A 548 22.02 -3.60 11.67
N ARG A 549 23.31 -3.87 11.94
CA ARG A 549 24.09 -3.12 12.93
C ARG A 549 24.12 -1.64 12.57
N LEU A 550 24.41 -1.30 11.32
CA LEU A 550 24.41 0.07 10.83
C LEU A 550 23.01 0.71 10.96
N ALA A 551 21.95 0.02 10.57
CA ALA A 551 20.58 0.51 10.66
C ALA A 551 20.10 0.76 12.10
N SER A 552 20.67 0.05 13.08
CA SER A 552 20.31 0.16 14.50
C SER A 552 20.95 1.34 15.25
N ASP A 553 22.05 1.92 14.76
CA ASP A 553 22.85 2.90 15.51
C ASP A 553 23.11 4.19 14.71
N ARG A 554 22.54 5.30 15.21
CA ARG A 554 22.66 6.64 14.61
C ARG A 554 24.10 7.15 14.54
N GLN A 555 24.96 6.81 15.50
CA GLN A 555 26.37 7.22 15.47
C GLN A 555 27.13 6.46 14.40
N LEU A 556 26.88 5.14 14.26
CA LEU A 556 27.48 4.35 13.19
C LEU A 556 27.06 4.88 11.81
N GLN A 557 25.83 5.34 11.63
CA GLN A 557 25.35 5.91 10.35
C GLN A 557 26.10 7.20 9.96
N LEU A 558 26.39 8.07 10.94
CA LEU A 558 27.21 9.28 10.72
C LEU A 558 28.67 8.95 10.44
N ASP A 559 29.25 8.08 11.27
CA ASP A 559 30.63 7.63 11.13
C ASP A 559 30.85 6.89 9.81
N TYR A 560 29.86 6.12 9.34
CA TYR A 560 29.91 5.38 8.08
C TYR A 560 30.07 6.32 6.89
N VAL A 561 29.31 7.41 6.83
CA VAL A 561 29.44 8.41 5.75
C VAL A 561 30.76 9.15 5.85
N TYR A 562 31.20 9.54 7.05
CA TYR A 562 32.53 10.13 7.26
C TYR A 562 33.66 9.21 6.77
N ARG A 563 33.70 7.96 7.24
CA ARG A 563 34.71 6.95 6.85
C ARG A 563 34.68 6.72 5.34
N ASN A 564 33.49 6.60 4.74
CA ASN A 564 33.36 6.30 3.31
C ASN A 564 33.70 7.47 2.41
N LEU A 565 33.16 8.67 2.68
CA LEU A 565 33.44 9.85 1.87
C LEU A 565 34.91 10.26 1.98
N SER A 566 35.53 10.21 3.16
CA SER A 566 36.97 10.49 3.30
C SER A 566 37.82 9.50 2.46
N LYS A 567 37.48 8.21 2.50
CA LYS A 567 38.12 7.17 1.66
C LYS A 567 37.86 7.31 0.16
N ILE A 568 36.82 8.03 -0.28
CA ILE A 568 36.52 8.23 -1.71
C ILE A 568 37.08 9.57 -2.20
N ALA A 569 37.09 10.60 -1.34
CA ALA A 569 37.74 11.88 -1.55
C ALA A 569 39.28 11.78 -1.54
N GLU A 570 39.83 10.70 -0.94
CA GLU A 570 41.26 10.54 -0.68
C GLU A 570 41.81 11.65 0.24
N SER A 571 40.94 12.19 1.10
CA SER A 571 41.20 13.28 2.03
C SER A 571 40.40 13.11 3.32
N ASP A 572 40.99 13.47 4.47
CA ASP A 572 40.33 13.44 5.77
C ASP A 572 39.36 14.63 5.91
N LEU A 573 38.05 14.34 5.95
CA LEU A 573 36.98 15.33 6.02
C LEU A 573 36.66 15.82 7.45
N ILE A 574 37.45 15.46 8.47
CA ILE A 574 37.09 15.68 9.89
C ILE A 574 36.82 17.15 10.21
N LEU A 575 37.61 18.05 9.63
CA LEU A 575 37.47 19.49 9.86
C LEU A 575 36.17 20.05 9.28
N THR A 576 35.73 19.54 8.13
CA THR A 576 34.45 19.92 7.50
C THR A 576 33.27 19.40 8.33
N PHE A 577 33.35 18.14 8.78
CA PHE A 577 32.33 17.54 9.65
C PHE A 577 32.21 18.32 10.97
N GLN A 578 33.34 18.69 11.58
CA GLN A 578 33.38 19.51 12.80
C GLN A 578 32.79 20.91 12.58
N ARG A 579 33.12 21.60 11.47
CA ARG A 579 32.54 22.91 11.13
C ARG A 579 31.02 22.85 11.06
N TRP A 580 30.46 21.81 10.44
CA TRP A 580 29.02 21.60 10.33
C TRP A 580 28.36 21.06 11.63
N GLY A 581 29.13 20.87 12.71
CA GLY A 581 28.61 20.45 14.02
C GLY A 581 28.37 18.95 14.16
N PHE A 582 29.02 18.11 13.35
CA PHE A 582 28.98 16.66 13.51
C PHE A 582 30.00 16.19 14.57
N CYS A 583 29.53 15.36 15.50
CA CYS A 583 30.40 14.58 16.38
C CYS A 583 30.72 13.24 15.70
N VAL A 584 31.88 13.14 15.06
CA VAL A 584 32.45 11.86 14.58
C VAL A 584 33.02 11.10 15.79
N SER A 585 32.84 9.79 15.88
CA SER A 585 33.40 9.02 17.00
C SER A 585 34.93 8.97 16.95
N GLN A 586 35.55 8.76 18.13
CA GLN A 586 36.99 8.60 18.23
C GLN A 586 37.49 7.42 17.37
N GLU A 587 36.79 6.28 17.40
CA GLU A 587 37.10 5.10 16.57
C GLU A 587 37.11 5.45 15.08
N ALA A 588 36.10 6.18 14.60
CA ALA A 588 36.01 6.57 13.19
C ALA A 588 37.12 7.56 12.79
N HIS A 589 37.42 8.54 13.65
CA HIS A 589 38.50 9.51 13.42
C HIS A 589 39.87 8.84 13.40
N GLU A 590 40.15 7.92 14.34
CA GLU A 590 41.39 7.13 14.40
C GLU A 590 41.53 6.21 13.17
N GLU A 591 40.44 5.58 12.71
CA GLU A 591 40.45 4.76 11.49
C GLU A 591 40.88 5.57 10.25
N VAL A 592 40.29 6.76 10.05
CA VAL A 592 40.63 7.62 8.90
C VAL A 592 42.02 8.25 9.06
N GLN A 593 42.42 8.64 10.27
CA GLN A 593 43.76 9.15 10.54
C GLN A 593 44.83 8.09 10.25
N GLY A 594 44.55 6.82 10.55
CA GLY A 594 45.43 5.68 10.25
C GLY A 594 45.69 5.44 8.76
N LEU A 595 44.88 6.02 7.86
CA LEU A 595 45.10 5.97 6.41
C LEU A 595 46.14 7.01 5.91
N GLY A 596 46.53 7.97 6.75
CA GLY A 596 47.52 9.00 6.38
C GLY A 596 47.06 10.02 5.33
N LEU A 597 45.74 10.21 5.17
CA LEU A 597 45.17 11.16 4.22
C LEU A 597 45.42 12.63 4.63
N GLU A 598 45.62 13.51 3.67
CA GLU A 598 45.67 14.95 3.94
C GLU A 598 44.28 15.49 4.34
N LYS A 599 44.25 16.41 5.31
CA LYS A 599 43.00 16.99 5.82
C LYS A 599 42.42 18.00 4.83
N ALA A 600 41.14 17.83 4.50
CA ALA A 600 40.36 18.81 3.77
C ALA A 600 40.22 20.10 4.60
N LYS A 601 39.94 21.22 3.92
CA LYS A 601 39.66 22.49 4.60
C LYS A 601 38.39 22.37 5.44
N ALA A 602 38.38 23.01 6.61
CA ALA A 602 37.19 23.09 7.46
C ALA A 602 36.00 23.72 6.72
N ASP A 603 36.28 24.78 5.95
CA ASP A 603 35.31 25.44 5.08
C ASP A 603 35.51 24.99 3.62
N LEU A 604 34.47 24.39 3.06
CA LEU A 604 34.36 23.96 1.65
C LEU A 604 33.29 24.78 0.89
N SER A 605 32.78 25.87 1.48
CA SER A 605 31.65 26.61 0.93
C SER A 605 31.95 27.32 -0.39
N LEU A 606 31.00 27.22 -1.32
CA LEU A 606 30.99 27.98 -2.56
C LEU A 606 30.43 29.39 -2.30
N ARG A 607 31.31 30.31 -1.90
CA ARG A 607 31.01 31.74 -1.76
C ARG A 607 31.23 32.47 -3.10
N ALA A 608 30.47 33.54 -3.32
CA ALA A 608 30.52 34.37 -4.54
C ALA A 608 31.55 35.51 -4.43
#